data_AF-A0AAD1HZC6-F1
#
_entry.id   AF-A0AAD1HZC6-F1
#
_cell.length_a   1.000
_cell.length_b   1.000
_cell.length_c   1.000
_cell.angle_alpha   90.00
_cell.angle_beta   90.00
_cell.angle_gamma   90.00
#
_symmetry.space_group_name_H-M   'P 1'
#
loop_
_entity.id
_entity.type
_entity.pdbx_description
1 polymer ?
#
loop_
_entity_poly.entity_id
_entity_poly.type
_entity_poly.pdbx_seq_one_letter_code
_entity_poly.pdbx_strand_id
1 'polypeptide(L)'
;MPIDLDVARGAEFGRVEFSWTATNVQLYNLALGAGSDPMDPRELSYVVDRTPQVLPTFGCVAASFNDVDPPKVSWPGVEIDLAKILHASEKVIVPAPLPPSGNALAVSRIVDVWDKGKAAVVVLETTVTDTDGAPLWTQQRSIFARGEGGFGGERGPSAASELPDRAPDFEIDIPVAPQQALLYRLCGDRNPLHSDPGFAAAAGFDRPILHGLCTYGMTCKAAVDTALDGDAGAVRSFGARFAGVVFPGETLRARLWKDGGRLVGNVVAPSREDVAILNDVELVSA
;
A
#
# COMPACT_ATOMS: atom_id res chain seq x y z
N MET A 1 -10.10 23.34 5.49
CA MET A 1 -11.04 24.16 4.67
C MET A 1 -11.78 23.12 3.89
N PRO A 2 -13.13 23.08 3.94
CA PRO A 2 -13.87 21.99 3.32
C PRO A 2 -13.41 21.82 1.87
N ILE A 3 -13.24 20.56 1.46
CA ILE A 3 -12.83 20.18 0.10
C ILE A 3 -13.75 20.89 -0.91
N ASP A 4 -13.15 21.54 -1.91
CA ASP A 4 -13.89 22.15 -3.00
C ASP A 4 -14.29 21.04 -3.99
N LEU A 5 -15.52 20.57 -3.87
CA LEU A 5 -16.04 19.45 -4.66
C LEU A 5 -16.15 19.77 -6.15
N ASP A 6 -16.45 21.03 -6.50
CA ASP A 6 -16.60 21.45 -7.90
C ASP A 6 -15.26 21.44 -8.63
N VAL A 7 -14.17 21.70 -7.90
CA VAL A 7 -12.81 21.58 -8.42
C VAL A 7 -12.28 20.16 -8.31
N ALA A 8 -12.55 19.44 -7.21
CA ALA A 8 -11.93 18.15 -6.92
C ALA A 8 -12.52 16.99 -7.72
N ARG A 9 -13.83 16.92 -7.91
CA ARG A 9 -14.48 15.73 -8.48
C ARG A 9 -14.14 15.57 -9.97
N GLY A 10 -13.51 14.46 -10.33
CA GLY A 10 -13.07 14.20 -11.70
C GLY A 10 -11.81 14.96 -12.10
N ALA A 11 -11.17 15.68 -11.18
CA ALA A 11 -9.96 16.44 -11.47
C ALA A 11 -8.83 15.51 -11.88
N GLU A 12 -8.20 15.81 -13.02
CA GLU A 12 -6.98 15.15 -13.48
C GLU A 12 -5.75 15.94 -13.01
N PHE A 13 -4.72 15.19 -12.65
CA PHE A 13 -3.46 15.73 -12.16
C PHE A 13 -2.50 15.90 -13.33
N GLY A 14 -1.48 16.74 -13.14
CA GLY A 14 -0.37 16.80 -14.07
C GLY A 14 0.25 15.41 -14.29
N ARG A 15 0.57 15.09 -15.55
CA ARG A 15 1.27 13.87 -15.92
C ARG A 15 2.63 13.81 -15.22
N VAL A 16 2.93 12.66 -14.61
CA VAL A 16 4.20 12.40 -13.93
C VAL A 16 4.97 11.37 -14.73
N GLU A 17 6.15 11.75 -15.22
CA GLU A 17 7.09 10.83 -15.87
C GLU A 17 8.12 10.35 -14.84
N PHE A 18 8.39 9.05 -14.81
CA PHE A 18 9.35 8.47 -13.87
C PHE A 18 9.98 7.21 -14.46
N SER A 19 11.05 6.76 -13.80
CA SER A 19 11.74 5.53 -14.16
C SER A 19 12.21 4.78 -12.91
N TRP A 20 12.42 3.49 -13.06
CA TRP A 20 12.99 2.64 -12.03
C TRP A 20 14.02 1.68 -12.60
N THR A 21 14.90 1.23 -11.71
CA THR A 21 15.94 0.25 -11.98
C THR A 21 15.68 -1.04 -11.22
N ALA A 22 16.37 -2.11 -11.60
CA ALA A 22 16.39 -3.36 -10.84
C ALA A 22 16.80 -3.14 -9.38
N THR A 23 17.71 -2.20 -9.11
CA THR A 23 18.14 -1.86 -7.75
C THR A 23 17.02 -1.21 -6.93
N ASN A 24 16.14 -0.41 -7.53
CA ASN A 24 14.96 0.11 -6.84
C ASN A 24 14.03 -1.05 -6.42
N VAL A 25 13.80 -2.02 -7.31
CA VAL A 25 12.98 -3.20 -7.01
C VAL A 25 13.63 -4.08 -5.92
N GLN A 26 14.93 -4.35 -6.01
CA GLN A 26 15.67 -5.10 -5.00
C GLN A 26 15.56 -4.43 -3.62
N LEU A 27 15.77 -3.11 -3.55
CA LEU A 27 15.64 -2.36 -2.30
C LEU A 27 14.22 -2.43 -1.74
N TYR A 28 13.20 -2.32 -2.60
CA TYR A 28 11.82 -2.48 -2.19
C TYR A 28 11.57 -3.88 -1.59
N ASN A 29 11.99 -4.93 -2.28
CA ASN A 29 11.79 -6.30 -1.81
C ASN A 29 12.52 -6.57 -0.48
N LEU A 30 13.76 -6.10 -0.32
CA LEU A 30 14.49 -6.14 0.95
C LEU A 30 13.75 -5.36 2.05
N ALA A 31 13.18 -4.20 1.71
CA ALA A 31 12.37 -3.40 2.63
C ALA A 31 11.02 -4.03 2.97
N LEU A 32 10.62 -5.11 2.32
CA LEU A 32 9.49 -5.98 2.68
C LEU A 32 9.93 -7.26 3.40
N GLY A 33 11.23 -7.43 3.68
CA GLY A 33 11.77 -8.59 4.38
C GLY A 33 12.18 -9.76 3.48
N ALA A 34 12.23 -9.59 2.15
CA ALA A 34 12.79 -10.61 1.27
C ALA A 34 14.28 -10.83 1.53
N GLY A 35 14.74 -12.06 1.28
CA GLY A 35 16.13 -12.47 1.53
C GLY A 35 16.41 -12.77 3.00
N SER A 36 15.36 -12.99 3.81
CA SER A 36 15.48 -13.28 5.24
C SER A 36 16.18 -14.61 5.51
N ASP A 37 15.91 -15.63 4.69
CA ASP A 37 16.71 -16.84 4.60
C ASP A 37 17.65 -16.71 3.38
N PRO A 38 18.96 -16.52 3.58
CA PRO A 38 19.92 -16.40 2.49
C PRO A 38 20.17 -17.72 1.75
N MET A 39 19.58 -18.84 2.19
CA MET A 39 19.70 -20.15 1.58
C MET A 39 18.44 -20.60 0.84
N ASP A 40 17.29 -19.92 0.97
CA ASP A 40 16.06 -20.24 0.24
C ASP A 40 16.11 -19.61 -1.17
N PRO A 41 16.14 -20.42 -2.26
CA PRO A 41 16.12 -19.89 -3.62
C PRO A 41 14.91 -19.01 -3.94
N ARG A 42 13.76 -19.22 -3.27
CA ARG A 42 12.56 -18.40 -3.45
C ARG A 42 12.77 -17.01 -2.86
N GLU A 43 13.36 -16.91 -1.67
CA GLU A 43 13.73 -15.62 -1.06
C GLU A 43 14.75 -14.87 -1.93
N LEU A 44 15.76 -15.59 -2.43
CA LEU A 44 16.80 -15.00 -3.28
C LEU A 44 16.26 -14.53 -4.65
N SER A 45 15.17 -15.13 -5.14
CA SER A 45 14.56 -14.75 -6.43
C SER A 45 14.08 -13.29 -6.48
N TYR A 46 13.72 -12.71 -5.33
CA TYR A 46 13.32 -11.31 -5.21
C TYR A 46 14.48 -10.32 -5.36
N VAL A 47 15.72 -10.77 -5.22
CA VAL A 47 16.90 -9.89 -5.18
C VAL A 47 17.95 -10.23 -6.24
N VAL A 48 17.59 -11.08 -7.22
CA VAL A 48 18.47 -11.44 -8.34
C VAL A 48 18.95 -10.18 -9.07
N ASP A 49 20.23 -10.11 -9.36
CA ASP A 49 20.82 -9.01 -10.10
C ASP A 49 20.19 -8.87 -11.49
N ARG A 50 19.78 -7.63 -11.82
CA ARG A 50 19.16 -7.22 -13.09
C ARG A 50 17.77 -7.77 -13.37
N THR A 51 17.42 -8.93 -12.84
CA THR A 51 16.11 -9.58 -13.04
C THR A 51 15.42 -10.00 -11.74
N PRO A 52 15.30 -9.10 -10.74
CA PRO A 52 14.52 -9.40 -9.55
C PRO A 52 13.05 -9.64 -9.91
N GLN A 53 12.37 -10.52 -9.18
CA GLN A 53 10.91 -10.56 -9.21
C GLN A 53 10.31 -9.23 -8.76
N VAL A 54 9.25 -8.77 -9.42
CA VAL A 54 8.58 -7.51 -9.08
C VAL A 54 7.20 -7.81 -8.50
N LEU A 55 7.02 -7.56 -7.20
CA LEU A 55 5.70 -7.56 -6.58
C LEU A 55 4.86 -6.41 -7.15
N PRO A 56 3.58 -6.62 -7.53
CA PRO A 56 2.74 -5.52 -8.00
C PRO A 56 2.63 -4.34 -7.04
N THR A 57 2.80 -4.56 -5.74
CA THR A 57 2.79 -3.51 -4.72
C THR A 57 3.93 -2.50 -4.86
N PHE A 58 4.99 -2.82 -5.62
CA PHE A 58 6.02 -1.86 -6.03
C PHE A 58 5.40 -0.66 -6.79
N GLY A 59 4.34 -0.89 -7.57
CA GLY A 59 3.63 0.17 -8.32
C GLY A 59 3.09 1.30 -7.42
N CYS A 60 2.84 1.04 -6.14
CA CYS A 60 2.36 2.05 -5.18
C CYS A 60 3.45 3.06 -4.78
N VAL A 61 4.73 2.73 -4.98
CA VAL A 61 5.89 3.57 -4.60
C VAL A 61 6.77 3.96 -5.78
N ALA A 62 6.60 3.33 -6.95
CA ALA A 62 7.51 3.48 -8.09
C ALA A 62 7.70 4.93 -8.54
N ALA A 63 6.63 5.73 -8.60
CA ALA A 63 6.69 7.11 -9.06
C ALA A 63 7.42 8.05 -8.09
N SER A 64 7.31 7.79 -6.78
CA SER A 64 7.93 8.59 -5.71
C SER A 64 9.18 7.95 -5.14
N PHE A 65 9.72 6.89 -5.77
CA PHE A 65 10.67 5.99 -5.12
C PHE A 65 11.94 6.71 -4.65
N ASN A 66 12.39 7.69 -5.43
CA ASN A 66 13.60 8.46 -5.19
C ASN A 66 13.34 9.77 -4.43
N ASP A 67 12.10 10.01 -3.96
CA ASP A 67 11.78 11.20 -3.21
C ASP A 67 12.50 11.22 -1.86
N VAL A 68 12.99 12.42 -1.52
CA VAL A 68 13.74 12.68 -0.28
C VAL A 68 13.00 13.65 0.66
N ASP A 69 11.89 14.21 0.21
CA ASP A 69 11.02 15.08 0.99
C ASP A 69 9.81 14.31 1.55
N PRO A 70 9.24 14.76 2.68
CA PRO A 70 7.96 14.24 3.15
C PRO A 70 6.85 14.41 2.10
N PRO A 71 5.89 13.47 2.02
CA PRO A 71 4.78 13.57 1.06
C PRO A 71 3.92 14.80 1.34
N LYS A 72 3.31 15.35 0.28
CA LYS A 72 2.37 16.48 0.36
C LYS A 72 1.02 16.07 -0.22
N VAL A 73 -0.06 16.46 0.45
CA VAL A 73 -1.42 16.32 -0.06
C VAL A 73 -1.93 17.69 -0.48
N SER A 74 -1.57 18.04 -1.71
CA SER A 74 -1.95 19.27 -2.39
C SER A 74 -2.44 18.90 -3.78
N TRP A 75 -3.75 18.76 -3.93
CA TRP A 75 -4.43 18.33 -5.14
C TRP A 75 -5.43 19.39 -5.58
N PRO A 76 -5.94 19.35 -6.83
CA PRO A 76 -6.99 20.26 -7.26
C PRO A 76 -8.20 20.19 -6.30
N GLY A 77 -8.53 21.32 -5.66
CA GLY A 77 -9.64 21.42 -4.70
C GLY A 77 -9.41 20.77 -3.33
N VAL A 78 -8.22 20.21 -3.06
CA VAL A 78 -7.91 19.50 -1.81
C VAL A 78 -6.53 19.94 -1.29
N GLU A 79 -6.52 20.69 -0.20
CA GLU A 79 -5.29 21.05 0.53
C GLU A 79 -5.45 20.64 1.99
N ILE A 80 -4.69 19.63 2.42
CA ILE A 80 -4.86 19.03 3.74
C ILE A 80 -3.50 18.86 4.40
N ASP A 81 -3.43 19.26 5.67
CA ASP A 81 -2.29 19.00 6.54
C ASP A 81 -2.06 17.48 6.66
N LEU A 82 -0.83 17.04 6.36
CA LEU A 82 -0.41 15.64 6.45
C LEU A 82 -0.76 15.00 7.81
N ALA A 83 -0.71 15.77 8.90
CA ALA A 83 -1.06 15.28 10.25
C ALA A 83 -2.53 14.88 10.42
N LYS A 84 -3.42 15.28 9.50
CA LYS A 84 -4.87 14.98 9.53
C LYS A 84 -5.28 13.86 8.58
N ILE A 85 -4.32 13.26 7.89
CA ILE A 85 -4.58 12.30 6.81
C ILE A 85 -4.22 10.90 7.28
N LEU A 86 -5.12 9.96 7.02
CA LEU A 86 -4.84 8.55 7.12
C LEU A 86 -4.98 7.91 5.75
N HIS A 87 -4.03 7.06 5.39
CA HIS A 87 -4.19 6.17 4.25
C HIS A 87 -5.24 5.11 4.62
N ALA A 88 -6.38 5.09 3.93
CA ALA A 88 -7.52 4.25 4.29
C ALA A 88 -7.55 2.93 3.53
N SER A 89 -7.27 2.92 2.22
CA SER A 89 -7.16 1.70 1.43
C SER A 89 -6.19 1.87 0.27
N GLU A 90 -5.65 0.74 -0.19
CA GLU A 90 -4.75 0.65 -1.33
C GLU A 90 -5.13 -0.58 -2.17
N LYS A 91 -5.13 -0.43 -3.49
CA LYS A 91 -5.31 -1.52 -4.45
C LYS A 91 -4.45 -1.27 -5.68
N VAL A 92 -3.75 -2.30 -6.13
CA VAL A 92 -3.00 -2.30 -7.39
C VAL A 92 -3.51 -3.42 -8.28
N ILE A 93 -3.65 -3.12 -9.57
CA ILE A 93 -4.11 -4.04 -10.61
C ILE A 93 -3.09 -4.01 -11.75
N VAL A 94 -2.59 -5.18 -12.14
CA VAL A 94 -1.60 -5.34 -13.21
C VAL A 94 -2.17 -6.23 -14.31
N PRO A 95 -2.08 -5.84 -15.60
CA PRO A 95 -2.52 -6.69 -16.70
C PRO A 95 -1.52 -7.82 -17.00
N ALA A 96 -0.26 -7.65 -16.61
CA ALA A 96 0.85 -8.57 -16.83
C ALA A 96 1.94 -8.37 -15.75
N PRO A 97 2.91 -9.31 -15.60
CA PRO A 97 4.05 -9.11 -14.72
C PRO A 97 4.78 -7.79 -15.00
N LEU A 98 5.14 -7.05 -13.95
CA LEU A 98 5.87 -5.79 -14.07
C LEU A 98 7.35 -6.05 -14.43
N PRO A 99 7.96 -5.23 -15.31
CA PRO A 99 9.36 -5.40 -15.65
C PRO A 99 10.29 -4.92 -14.52
N PRO A 100 11.49 -5.52 -14.36
CA PRO A 100 12.44 -5.20 -13.29
C PRO A 100 13.03 -3.78 -13.39
N SER A 101 12.89 -3.14 -14.56
CA SER A 101 13.29 -1.75 -14.82
C SER A 101 12.40 -1.19 -15.91
N GLY A 102 12.16 0.11 -15.91
CA GLY A 102 11.33 0.73 -16.93
C GLY A 102 11.23 2.25 -16.82
N ASN A 103 10.63 2.84 -17.85
CA ASN A 103 10.18 4.22 -17.86
C ASN A 103 8.66 4.20 -17.99
N ALA A 104 7.98 5.08 -17.26
CA ALA A 104 6.54 5.08 -17.22
C ALA A 104 5.96 6.48 -17.03
N LEU A 105 4.66 6.55 -17.29
CA LEU A 105 3.86 7.75 -17.29
C LEU A 105 2.65 7.50 -16.39
N ALA A 106 2.53 8.25 -15.30
CA ALA A 106 1.40 8.19 -14.39
C ALA A 106 0.45 9.38 -14.60
N VAL A 107 -0.84 9.08 -14.67
CA VAL A 107 -1.92 10.08 -14.66
C VAL A 107 -2.86 9.74 -13.52
N SER A 108 -3.02 10.68 -12.58
CA SER A 108 -3.91 10.52 -11.43
C SER A 108 -5.18 11.34 -11.60
N ARG A 109 -6.28 10.84 -11.06
CA ARG A 109 -7.57 11.54 -11.02
C ARG A 109 -8.27 11.30 -9.69
N ILE A 110 -9.02 12.28 -9.21
CA ILE A 110 -9.96 12.08 -8.09
C ILE A 110 -11.23 11.47 -8.66
N VAL A 111 -11.47 10.19 -8.39
CA VAL A 111 -12.65 9.48 -8.90
C VAL A 111 -13.87 9.66 -8.02
N ASP A 112 -13.68 9.80 -6.71
CA ASP A 112 -14.76 9.99 -5.75
C ASP A 112 -14.34 10.82 -4.53
N VAL A 113 -15.31 11.50 -3.94
CA VAL A 113 -15.19 12.19 -2.64
C VAL A 113 -16.44 11.91 -1.80
N TRP A 114 -16.26 11.32 -0.63
CA TRP A 114 -17.36 10.89 0.25
C TRP A 114 -17.39 11.67 1.56
N ASP A 115 -18.59 12.03 2.03
CA ASP A 115 -18.80 12.70 3.30
C ASP A 115 -19.03 11.69 4.44
N LYS A 116 -18.07 11.56 5.34
CA LYS A 116 -18.20 10.73 6.55
C LYS A 116 -18.62 11.55 7.78
N GLY A 117 -19.19 12.73 7.58
CA GLY A 117 -19.70 13.64 8.60
C GLY A 117 -18.60 14.52 9.20
N LYS A 118 -17.71 13.94 10.01
CA LYS A 118 -16.56 14.70 10.59
C LYS A 118 -15.27 14.54 9.78
N ALA A 119 -15.33 13.85 8.66
CA ALA A 119 -14.19 13.56 7.80
C ALA A 119 -14.65 13.37 6.36
N ALA A 120 -13.72 13.52 5.43
CA ALA A 120 -13.92 13.17 4.04
C ALA A 120 -13.12 11.91 3.68
N VAL A 121 -13.58 11.17 2.68
CA VAL A 121 -12.76 10.18 1.98
C VAL A 121 -12.56 10.65 0.56
N VAL A 122 -11.30 10.79 0.14
CA VAL A 122 -10.95 11.11 -1.25
C VAL A 122 -10.36 9.86 -1.89
N VAL A 123 -10.92 9.42 -3.01
CA VAL A 123 -10.45 8.26 -3.77
C VAL A 123 -9.71 8.76 -4.99
N LEU A 124 -8.46 8.32 -5.14
CA LEU A 124 -7.66 8.57 -6.33
C LEU A 124 -7.48 7.29 -7.11
N GLU A 125 -7.58 7.42 -8.42
CA GLU A 125 -7.14 6.42 -9.37
C GLU A 125 -5.92 6.95 -10.11
N THR A 126 -4.87 6.14 -10.20
CA THR A 126 -3.68 6.43 -11.00
C THR A 126 -3.53 5.35 -12.05
N THR A 127 -3.56 5.73 -13.32
CA THR A 127 -3.26 4.82 -14.43
C THR A 127 -1.83 5.05 -14.86
N VAL A 128 -1.09 3.95 -15.05
CA VAL A 128 0.31 3.98 -15.44
C VAL A 128 0.52 3.19 -16.73
N THR A 129 1.16 3.85 -17.70
CA THR A 129 1.57 3.25 -18.98
C THR A 129 3.09 3.30 -19.14
N ASP A 130 3.63 2.49 -20.05
CA ASP A 130 4.97 2.70 -20.57
C ASP A 130 5.01 3.92 -21.53
N THR A 131 6.18 4.17 -22.11
CA THR A 131 6.39 5.29 -23.06
C THR A 131 5.69 5.12 -24.40
N ASP A 132 5.31 3.91 -24.76
CA ASP A 132 4.58 3.57 -26.00
C ASP A 132 3.05 3.57 -25.78
N GLY A 133 2.60 3.76 -24.54
CA GLY A 133 1.20 3.82 -24.14
C GLY A 133 0.60 2.48 -23.74
N ALA A 134 1.40 1.41 -23.61
CA ALA A 134 0.91 0.14 -23.12
C ALA A 134 0.64 0.21 -21.61
N PRO A 135 -0.49 -0.33 -21.11
CA PRO A 135 -0.83 -0.28 -19.69
C PRO A 135 0.11 -1.16 -18.86
N LEU A 136 0.65 -0.60 -17.78
CA LEU A 136 1.50 -1.30 -16.82
C LEU A 136 0.76 -1.63 -15.53
N TRP A 137 0.06 -0.66 -14.93
CA TRP A 137 -0.83 -0.91 -13.80
C TRP A 137 -1.87 0.20 -13.62
N THR A 138 -2.91 -0.13 -12.87
CA THR A 138 -3.83 0.84 -12.29
C THR A 138 -3.74 0.73 -10.77
N GLN A 139 -3.66 1.88 -10.12
CA GLN A 139 -3.67 2.00 -8.67
C GLN A 139 -4.95 2.71 -8.24
N GLN A 140 -5.59 2.22 -7.18
CA GLN A 140 -6.66 2.93 -6.50
C GLN A 140 -6.30 3.07 -5.02
N ARG A 141 -6.22 4.32 -4.55
CA ARG A 141 -5.97 4.63 -3.14
C ARG A 141 -7.08 5.50 -2.59
N SER A 142 -7.38 5.34 -1.30
CA SER A 142 -8.27 6.26 -0.60
C SER A 142 -7.59 6.88 0.61
N ILE A 143 -7.78 8.18 0.78
CA ILE A 143 -7.34 8.90 1.97
C ILE A 143 -8.55 9.28 2.83
N PHE A 144 -8.40 9.17 4.14
CA PHE A 144 -9.36 9.63 5.12
C PHE A 144 -8.85 10.95 5.73
N ALA A 145 -9.54 12.04 5.41
CA ALA A 145 -9.18 13.40 5.82
C ALA A 145 -10.01 13.83 7.02
N ARG A 146 -9.39 13.83 8.21
CA ARG A 146 -10.07 14.21 9.46
C ARG A 146 -10.36 15.71 9.47
N GLY A 147 -11.59 16.08 9.80
CA GLY A 147 -12.03 17.48 9.89
C GLY A 147 -12.45 18.12 8.57
N GLU A 148 -12.36 17.40 7.44
CA GLU A 148 -12.70 17.92 6.11
C GLU A 148 -14.06 17.41 5.59
N GLY A 149 -14.89 16.83 6.48
CA GLY A 149 -16.26 16.39 6.17
C GLY A 149 -17.33 17.45 6.47
N GLY A 150 -18.60 17.07 6.37
CA GLY A 150 -19.75 17.90 6.76
C GLY A 150 -20.24 18.83 5.66
N PHE A 151 -19.91 18.52 4.41
CA PHE A 151 -20.29 19.26 3.21
C PHE A 151 -21.61 18.76 2.60
N GLY A 152 -22.24 17.73 3.18
CA GLY A 152 -23.58 17.26 2.79
C GLY A 152 -23.57 16.32 1.58
N GLY A 153 -22.43 15.68 1.28
CA GLY A 153 -22.30 14.71 0.18
C GLY A 153 -22.77 13.30 0.53
N GLU A 154 -22.70 12.39 -0.44
CA GLU A 154 -22.99 10.98 -0.20
C GLU A 154 -21.97 10.37 0.78
N ARG A 155 -22.45 9.47 1.64
CA ARG A 155 -21.59 8.78 2.62
C ARG A 155 -20.65 7.77 1.95
N GLY A 156 -20.90 7.39 0.70
CA GLY A 156 -20.15 6.36 -0.02
C GLY A 156 -20.33 4.96 0.58
N PRO A 157 -19.63 3.96 0.01
CA PRO A 157 -19.73 2.57 0.46
C PRO A 157 -19.26 2.39 1.91
N SER A 158 -19.81 1.37 2.58
CA SER A 158 -19.50 1.02 3.97
C SER A 158 -19.44 -0.49 4.25
N ALA A 159 -19.71 -1.33 3.25
CA ALA A 159 -19.69 -2.77 3.43
C ALA A 159 -18.25 -3.25 3.68
N ALA A 160 -18.01 -3.87 4.82
CA ALA A 160 -16.84 -4.70 5.04
C ALA A 160 -17.06 -6.01 4.29
N SER A 161 -16.00 -6.57 3.68
CA SER A 161 -16.10 -7.90 3.11
C SER A 161 -16.22 -8.91 4.24
N GLU A 162 -17.27 -9.72 4.22
CA GLU A 162 -17.41 -10.81 5.18
C GLU A 162 -16.37 -11.90 4.84
N LEU A 163 -15.55 -12.25 5.83
CA LEU A 163 -14.63 -13.38 5.72
C LEU A 163 -15.41 -14.70 5.85
N PRO A 164 -14.99 -15.78 5.18
CA PRO A 164 -15.67 -17.07 5.29
C PRO A 164 -15.77 -17.57 6.75
N ASP A 165 -16.96 -18.06 7.13
CA ASP A 165 -17.22 -18.64 8.46
C ASP A 165 -16.65 -20.07 8.59
N ARG A 166 -15.33 -20.17 8.54
CA ARG A 166 -14.52 -21.38 8.71
C ARG A 166 -13.09 -21.02 9.07
N ALA A 167 -12.28 -21.99 9.49
CA ALA A 167 -10.85 -21.79 9.70
C ALA A 167 -10.15 -21.27 8.42
N PRO A 168 -9.13 -20.39 8.55
CA PRO A 168 -8.35 -19.90 7.42
C PRO A 168 -7.61 -21.05 6.74
N ASP A 169 -7.45 -20.97 5.43
CA ASP A 169 -6.63 -21.93 4.68
C ASP A 169 -5.14 -21.71 4.93
N PHE A 170 -4.76 -20.47 5.23
CA PHE A 170 -3.40 -20.10 5.60
C PHE A 170 -3.41 -19.17 6.81
N GLU A 171 -2.56 -19.46 7.79
CA GLU A 171 -2.23 -18.57 8.88
C GLU A 171 -0.71 -18.37 8.86
N ILE A 172 -0.27 -17.14 8.59
CA ILE A 172 1.12 -16.81 8.27
C ILE A 172 1.64 -15.75 9.25
N ASP A 173 2.77 -16.04 9.89
CA ASP A 173 3.48 -15.07 10.71
C ASP A 173 4.40 -14.21 9.85
N ILE A 174 4.29 -12.90 10.02
CA ILE A 174 5.03 -11.89 9.28
C ILE A 174 5.87 -11.10 10.29
N PRO A 175 7.14 -11.47 10.51
CA PRO A 175 8.01 -10.75 11.42
C PRO A 175 8.38 -9.38 10.84
N VAL A 176 8.24 -8.34 11.66
CA VAL A 176 8.64 -6.96 11.31
C VAL A 176 9.96 -6.66 12.00
N ALA A 177 11.00 -6.30 11.24
CA ALA A 177 12.28 -5.96 11.84
C ALA A 177 12.17 -4.67 12.69
N PRO A 178 12.97 -4.51 13.76
CA PRO A 178 13.02 -3.27 14.53
C PRO A 178 13.34 -2.02 13.69
N GLN A 179 14.14 -2.18 12.64
CA GLN A 179 14.53 -1.12 11.70
C GLN A 179 13.68 -1.06 10.43
N GLN A 180 12.56 -1.82 10.34
CA GLN A 180 11.79 -1.97 9.09
C GLN A 180 11.36 -0.61 8.50
N ALA A 181 10.85 0.30 9.33
CA ALA A 181 10.41 1.62 8.90
C ALA A 181 11.57 2.48 8.35
N LEU A 182 12.78 2.32 8.91
CA LEU A 182 13.97 3.05 8.47
C LEU A 182 14.49 2.54 7.12
N LEU A 183 14.30 1.26 6.83
CA LEU A 183 14.61 0.68 5.53
C LEU A 183 13.53 1.05 4.49
N TYR A 184 12.26 0.87 4.82
CA TYR A 184 11.15 1.13 3.90
C TYR A 184 11.04 2.60 3.47
N ARG A 185 11.33 3.55 4.36
CA ARG A 185 11.36 4.98 3.99
C ARG A 185 12.38 5.30 2.89
N LEU A 186 13.36 4.43 2.62
CA LEU A 186 14.28 4.61 1.48
C LEU A 186 13.60 4.40 0.12
N CYS A 187 12.37 3.86 0.11
CA CYS A 187 11.54 3.67 -1.08
C CYS A 187 10.60 4.86 -1.36
N GLY A 188 10.89 6.05 -0.82
CA GLY A 188 10.23 7.31 -1.18
C GLY A 188 9.45 8.01 -0.07
N ASP A 189 8.81 7.27 0.85
CA ASP A 189 8.01 7.91 1.91
C ASP A 189 8.89 8.36 3.10
N ARG A 190 9.24 9.65 3.08
CA ARG A 190 10.09 10.29 4.10
C ARG A 190 9.33 10.93 5.25
N ASN A 191 8.04 10.63 5.43
CA ASN A 191 7.25 11.20 6.54
C ASN A 191 7.93 10.92 7.90
N PRO A 192 8.23 11.97 8.70
CA PRO A 192 8.90 11.82 10.00
C PRO A 192 8.11 10.98 11.01
N LEU A 193 6.79 10.79 10.80
CA LEU A 193 5.96 9.87 11.59
C LEU A 193 6.56 8.46 11.75
N HIS A 194 7.38 8.03 10.78
CA HIS A 194 7.96 6.70 10.71
C HIS A 194 9.42 6.63 11.19
N SER A 195 10.02 7.75 11.60
CA SER A 195 11.44 7.78 11.99
C SER A 195 11.79 8.72 13.15
N ASP A 196 10.95 9.71 13.45
CA ASP A 196 11.19 10.71 14.48
C ASP A 196 10.25 10.48 15.69
N PRO A 197 10.80 10.14 16.88
CA PRO A 197 9.98 9.93 18.07
C PRO A 197 9.21 11.17 18.54
N GLY A 198 9.78 12.37 18.39
CA GLY A 198 9.11 13.62 18.78
C GLY A 198 7.92 13.93 17.90
N PHE A 199 8.06 13.71 16.59
CA PHE A 199 6.97 13.84 15.62
C PHE A 199 5.88 12.79 15.86
N ALA A 200 6.25 11.54 16.09
CA ALA A 200 5.29 10.47 16.40
C ALA A 200 4.51 10.75 17.69
N ALA A 201 5.19 11.22 18.74
CA ALA A 201 4.56 11.62 20.00
C ALA A 201 3.59 12.79 19.81
N ALA A 202 3.97 13.81 19.03
CA ALA A 202 3.08 14.92 18.69
C ALA A 202 1.83 14.47 17.89
N ALA A 203 1.96 13.41 17.10
CA ALA A 203 0.86 12.77 16.39
C ALA A 203 0.04 11.78 17.25
N GLY A 204 0.40 11.59 18.53
CA GLY A 204 -0.32 10.76 19.49
C GLY A 204 0.10 9.29 19.54
N PHE A 205 1.30 8.96 19.07
CA PHE A 205 1.88 7.61 19.15
C PHE A 205 3.05 7.56 20.14
N ASP A 206 3.15 6.48 20.91
CA ASP A 206 4.23 6.31 21.90
C ASP A 206 5.63 6.19 21.27
N ARG A 207 5.69 5.81 20.00
CA ARG A 207 6.91 5.65 19.19
C ARG A 207 6.57 5.67 17.70
N PRO A 208 7.55 5.83 16.79
CA PRO A 208 7.30 5.77 15.35
C PRO A 208 6.61 4.48 14.93
N ILE A 209 5.64 4.61 14.03
CA ILE A 209 4.87 3.48 13.46
C ILE A 209 5.45 3.07 12.10
N LEU A 210 5.24 1.82 11.70
CA LEU A 210 5.57 1.35 10.36
C LEU A 210 4.61 1.97 9.33
N HIS A 211 5.12 2.21 8.12
CA HIS A 211 4.28 2.62 6.99
C HIS A 211 3.20 1.58 6.71
N GLY A 212 1.96 2.02 6.51
CA GLY A 212 0.87 1.14 6.09
C GLY A 212 1.23 0.38 4.80
N LEU A 213 1.81 1.08 3.82
CA LEU A 213 2.24 0.48 2.55
C LEU A 213 3.37 -0.56 2.71
N CYS A 214 4.19 -0.48 3.76
CA CYS A 214 5.15 -1.53 4.08
C CYS A 214 4.41 -2.78 4.54
N THR A 215 3.48 -2.64 5.49
CA THR A 215 2.64 -3.75 5.97
C THR A 215 1.84 -4.40 4.83
N TYR A 216 1.28 -3.58 3.94
CA TYR A 216 0.60 -3.99 2.72
C TYR A 216 1.50 -4.83 1.80
N GLY A 217 2.69 -4.33 1.48
CA GLY A 217 3.67 -5.06 0.66
C GLY A 217 4.15 -6.36 1.30
N MET A 218 4.44 -6.35 2.61
CA MET A 218 4.83 -7.54 3.36
C MET A 218 3.74 -8.62 3.34
N THR A 219 2.47 -8.20 3.44
CA THR A 219 1.32 -9.10 3.35
C THR A 219 1.18 -9.70 1.96
N CYS A 220 1.35 -8.90 0.90
CA CYS A 220 1.36 -9.39 -0.48
C CYS A 220 2.46 -10.44 -0.68
N LYS A 221 3.69 -10.12 -0.27
CA LYS A 221 4.83 -11.04 -0.36
C LYS A 221 4.53 -12.37 0.35
N ALA A 222 4.09 -12.31 1.61
CA ALA A 222 3.75 -13.50 2.38
C ALA A 222 2.67 -14.36 1.72
N ALA A 223 1.65 -13.73 1.12
CA ALA A 223 0.62 -14.43 0.36
C ALA A 223 1.17 -15.07 -0.92
N VAL A 224 2.06 -14.39 -1.65
CA VAL A 224 2.75 -14.93 -2.84
C VAL A 224 3.60 -16.14 -2.49
N ASP A 225 4.45 -16.04 -1.46
CA ASP A 225 5.32 -17.13 -1.01
C ASP A 225 4.53 -18.37 -0.59
N THR A 226 3.39 -18.15 0.07
CA THR A 226 2.60 -19.23 0.67
C THR A 226 1.65 -19.88 -0.33
N ALA A 227 0.98 -19.09 -1.17
CA ALA A 227 -0.13 -19.55 -1.98
C ALA A 227 0.18 -19.63 -3.48
N LEU A 228 1.22 -18.94 -3.95
CA LEU A 228 1.61 -18.86 -5.37
C LEU A 228 3.04 -19.36 -5.61
N ASP A 229 3.57 -20.17 -4.69
CA ASP A 229 4.92 -20.78 -4.76
C ASP A 229 6.05 -19.75 -5.01
N GLY A 230 5.88 -18.52 -4.50
CA GLY A 230 6.85 -17.44 -4.67
C GLY A 230 6.84 -16.78 -6.05
N ASP A 231 5.86 -17.04 -6.92
CA ASP A 231 5.74 -16.39 -8.23
C ASP A 231 4.98 -15.05 -8.13
N ALA A 232 5.71 -13.94 -8.06
CA ALA A 232 5.12 -12.60 -8.07
C ALA A 232 4.47 -12.24 -9.42
N GLY A 233 4.88 -12.88 -10.52
CA GLY A 233 4.30 -12.69 -11.86
C GLY A 233 2.90 -13.26 -12.00
N ALA A 234 2.50 -14.18 -11.11
CA ALA A 234 1.16 -14.74 -11.05
C ALA A 234 0.12 -13.77 -10.48
N VAL A 235 0.52 -12.68 -9.81
CA VAL A 235 -0.42 -11.72 -9.21
C VAL A 235 -1.02 -10.82 -10.29
N ARG A 236 -2.34 -10.62 -10.24
CA ARG A 236 -3.10 -9.70 -11.12
C ARG A 236 -3.71 -8.53 -10.37
N SER A 237 -4.08 -8.72 -9.11
CA SER A 237 -4.35 -7.59 -8.23
C SER A 237 -4.07 -7.93 -6.78
N PHE A 238 -3.70 -6.93 -6.01
CA PHE A 238 -3.64 -7.00 -4.56
C PHE A 238 -4.31 -5.75 -3.98
N GLY A 239 -5.06 -5.90 -2.90
CA GLY A 239 -5.75 -4.79 -2.24
C GLY A 239 -5.95 -5.04 -0.76
N ALA A 240 -6.02 -3.97 0.04
CA ALA A 240 -6.37 -4.04 1.45
C ALA A 240 -6.88 -2.69 1.96
N ARG A 241 -7.55 -2.72 3.11
CA ARG A 241 -7.94 -1.56 3.90
C ARG A 241 -7.12 -1.49 5.18
N PHE A 242 -6.55 -0.32 5.48
CA PHE A 242 -5.80 -0.09 6.71
C PHE A 242 -6.76 0.08 7.89
N ALA A 243 -6.54 -0.70 8.94
CA ALA A 243 -7.40 -0.76 10.12
C ALA A 243 -6.69 -0.35 11.42
N GLY A 244 -5.38 -0.55 11.48
CA GLY A 244 -4.56 -0.23 12.64
C GLY A 244 -3.13 0.10 12.27
N VAL A 245 -2.36 0.51 13.28
CA VAL A 245 -0.93 0.80 13.14
C VAL A 245 -0.09 -0.40 13.55
N VAL A 246 1.11 -0.48 12.98
CA VAL A 246 2.11 -1.49 13.33
C VAL A 246 3.30 -0.78 13.94
N PHE A 247 3.86 -1.36 14.98
CA PHE A 247 5.12 -0.89 15.53
C PHE A 247 6.28 -1.77 15.02
N PRO A 248 7.40 -1.18 14.56
CA PRO A 248 8.58 -1.96 14.20
C PRO A 248 9.02 -2.91 15.35
N GLY A 249 9.35 -4.16 15.01
CA GLY A 249 9.67 -5.23 15.96
C GLY A 249 8.50 -6.15 16.33
N GLU A 250 7.27 -5.85 15.91
CA GLU A 250 6.12 -6.77 16.10
C GLU A 250 6.21 -7.99 15.17
N THR A 251 5.45 -9.04 15.47
CA THR A 251 5.09 -10.08 14.51
C THR A 251 3.62 -9.96 14.21
N LEU A 252 3.28 -9.82 12.93
CA LEU A 252 1.91 -9.77 12.46
C LEU A 252 1.45 -11.17 12.08
N ARG A 253 0.12 -11.37 12.03
CA ARG A 253 -0.48 -12.61 11.56
C ARG A 253 -1.47 -12.35 10.45
N ALA A 254 -1.18 -12.86 9.27
CA ALA A 254 -2.12 -12.87 8.16
C ALA A 254 -2.97 -14.15 8.22
N ARG A 255 -4.30 -14.00 8.13
CA ARG A 255 -5.25 -15.10 7.96
C ARG A 255 -5.86 -14.97 6.59
N LEU A 256 -5.69 -15.99 5.76
CA LEU A 256 -6.11 -15.98 4.36
C LEU A 256 -7.01 -17.18 4.06
N TRP A 257 -8.04 -16.94 3.25
CA TRP A 257 -8.99 -17.93 2.76
C TRP A 257 -8.99 -17.91 1.24
N LYS A 258 -9.00 -19.10 0.64
CA LYS A 258 -9.35 -19.30 -0.77
C LYS A 258 -10.85 -19.13 -0.93
N ASP A 259 -11.25 -18.19 -1.77
CA ASP A 259 -12.65 -17.92 -2.11
C ASP A 259 -12.79 -17.60 -3.59
N GLY A 260 -13.52 -18.42 -4.34
CA GLY A 260 -13.85 -18.13 -5.75
C GLY A 260 -12.67 -17.76 -6.66
N GLY A 261 -11.51 -18.40 -6.51
CA GLY A 261 -10.31 -18.13 -7.33
C GLY A 261 -9.45 -16.95 -6.87
N ARG A 262 -9.79 -16.33 -5.74
CA ARG A 262 -8.97 -15.30 -5.07
C ARG A 262 -8.61 -15.73 -3.64
N LEU A 263 -7.65 -15.04 -3.05
CA LEU A 263 -7.43 -15.07 -1.60
C LEU A 263 -8.11 -13.85 -0.99
N VAL A 264 -8.87 -14.06 0.08
CA VAL A 264 -9.42 -12.99 0.91
C VAL A 264 -8.90 -13.14 2.34
N GLY A 265 -8.79 -12.05 3.10
CA GLY A 265 -8.27 -12.17 4.46
C GLY A 265 -8.16 -10.89 5.26
N ASN A 266 -7.48 -11.02 6.40
CA ASN A 266 -7.12 -9.92 7.28
C ASN A 266 -5.73 -10.15 7.89
N VAL A 267 -5.18 -9.08 8.46
CA VAL A 267 -3.92 -9.10 9.21
C VAL A 267 -4.16 -8.52 10.59
N VAL A 268 -3.65 -9.18 11.62
CA VAL A 268 -3.76 -8.77 13.02
C VAL A 268 -2.39 -8.67 13.68
N ALA A 269 -2.33 -8.00 14.83
CA ALA A 269 -1.17 -7.98 15.72
C ALA A 269 -1.45 -8.85 16.96
N PRO A 270 -1.00 -10.11 17.01
CA PRO A 270 -1.31 -11.03 18.11
C PRO A 270 -0.82 -10.54 19.49
N SER A 271 0.32 -9.85 19.52
CA SER A 271 0.88 -9.25 20.76
C SER A 271 -0.02 -8.20 21.41
N ARG A 272 -1.03 -7.72 20.69
CA ARG A 272 -2.00 -6.71 21.13
C ARG A 272 -3.42 -7.25 21.02
N GLU A 273 -3.65 -8.47 21.48
CA GLU A 273 -4.98 -9.10 21.53
C GLU A 273 -5.66 -9.15 20.14
N ASP A 274 -4.91 -9.54 19.11
CA ASP A 274 -5.39 -9.62 17.72
C ASP A 274 -5.99 -8.31 17.18
N VAL A 275 -5.47 -7.14 17.61
CA VAL A 275 -5.85 -5.85 17.02
C VAL A 275 -5.71 -5.90 15.49
N ALA A 276 -6.78 -5.52 14.79
CA ALA A 276 -6.83 -5.49 13.33
C ALA A 276 -5.84 -4.47 12.77
N ILE A 277 -5.06 -4.90 11.77
CA ILE A 277 -4.02 -4.11 11.09
C ILE A 277 -4.44 -3.83 9.65
N LEU A 278 -4.74 -4.90 8.90
CA LEU A 278 -5.35 -4.83 7.58
C LEU A 278 -6.65 -5.60 7.59
N ASN A 279 -7.68 -5.02 6.99
CA ASN A 279 -8.93 -5.70 6.67
C ASN A 279 -9.09 -5.76 5.15
N ASP A 280 -10.06 -6.56 4.69
CA ASP A 280 -10.42 -6.61 3.27
C ASP A 280 -9.20 -6.92 2.37
N VAL A 281 -8.27 -7.76 2.87
CA VAL A 281 -7.13 -8.21 2.07
C VAL A 281 -7.67 -9.05 0.92
N GLU A 282 -7.28 -8.74 -0.30
CA GLU A 282 -7.68 -9.46 -1.51
C GLU A 282 -6.47 -9.64 -2.41
N LEU A 283 -6.21 -10.89 -2.83
CA LEU A 283 -5.25 -11.21 -3.88
C LEU A 283 -5.97 -11.99 -4.99
N VAL A 284 -5.87 -11.48 -6.21
CA VAL A 284 -6.34 -12.19 -7.42
C VAL A 284 -5.11 -12.62 -8.20
N SER A 285 -5.01 -13.91 -8.49
CA SER A 285 -3.98 -14.48 -9.36
C SER A 285 -4.48 -14.59 -10.81
N ALA A 286 -3.55 -14.82 -11.73
CA ALA A 286 -3.81 -15.09 -13.15
C ALA A 286 -4.60 -16.38 -13.39
#